data_AF-A0A1F3E3X4-F1
#
_entry.id   AF-A0A1F3E3X4-F1
#
_cell.length_a   1.000
_cell.length_b   1.000
_cell.length_c   1.000
_cell.angle_alpha   90.00
_cell.angle_beta   90.00
_cell.angle_gamma   90.00
#
_symmetry.space_group_name_H-M   'P 1'
#
loop_
_entity.id
_entity.type
_entity.pdbx_description
1 polymer ?
#
loop_
_entity_poly.entity_id
_entity_poly.type
_entity_poly.pdbx_seq_one_letter_code
_entity_poly.pdbx_strand_id
1 'polypeptide(L)'
;MKADLPINFVLKISKIEDGLPKTKFTHQIVKYEGFQLSYNEENEQADWTAYILTKQMIKNSTAKRKDNFREDKNIITETANNNDYKKSGFDRGHLVPAADMKWSENAMDETFFMSNMSPQYPDFNRKTWKNLEEDIRNWASKNDSLYIFTGPYFGNSTTTIGKNEVKVPEYFFKAIYDISYPEYKSIAFFIKNENSAKDYKIFAITVDSLESLTGFDFLPKIEHVETIENNADINKWN
;
A
#
# COMPACT_ATOMS: atom_id res chain seq x y z
N MET A 1 -17.64 -26.65 10.70
CA MET A 1 -17.76 -27.25 9.35
C MET A 1 -17.06 -26.32 8.40
N LYS A 2 -15.96 -26.75 7.75
CA LYS A 2 -15.43 -25.99 6.61
C LYS A 2 -16.44 -26.17 5.49
N ALA A 3 -17.04 -25.09 5.02
CA ALA A 3 -17.80 -25.14 3.77
C ALA A 3 -16.77 -25.43 2.68
N ASP A 4 -16.92 -26.57 2.00
CA ASP A 4 -16.12 -26.89 0.83
C ASP A 4 -16.37 -25.79 -0.21
N LEU A 5 -15.32 -25.05 -0.55
CA LEU A 5 -15.38 -24.03 -1.59
C LEU A 5 -15.80 -24.70 -2.92
N PRO A 6 -16.70 -24.08 -3.70
CA PRO A 6 -17.15 -24.67 -4.96
C PRO A 6 -15.94 -24.93 -5.88
N ILE A 7 -15.99 -26.05 -6.60
CA ILE A 7 -14.90 -26.67 -7.37
C ILE A 7 -14.27 -25.76 -8.45
N ASN A 8 -14.81 -24.55 -8.69
CA ASN A 8 -14.26 -23.54 -9.60
C ASN A 8 -14.49 -22.10 -9.09
N PHE A 9 -14.11 -21.80 -7.84
CA PHE A 9 -14.13 -20.42 -7.36
C PHE A 9 -12.97 -19.62 -7.99
N VAL A 10 -13.27 -18.45 -8.56
CA VAL A 10 -12.28 -17.54 -9.13
C VAL A 10 -12.51 -16.13 -8.59
N LEU A 11 -11.47 -15.53 -7.98
CA LEU A 11 -11.49 -14.12 -7.61
C LEU A 11 -11.60 -13.27 -8.89
N LYS A 12 -12.75 -12.62 -9.09
CA LYS A 12 -12.99 -11.75 -10.25
C LYS A 12 -12.56 -10.33 -9.93
N ILE A 13 -11.27 -10.04 -10.06
CA ILE A 13 -10.74 -8.69 -9.99
C ILE A 13 -10.16 -8.34 -11.35
N SER A 14 -10.81 -7.40 -12.04
CA SER A 14 -10.40 -6.96 -13.38
C SER A 14 -9.74 -5.59 -13.38
N LYS A 15 -10.10 -4.75 -12.39
CA LYS A 15 -9.63 -3.38 -12.22
C LYS A 15 -9.44 -3.07 -10.75
N ILE A 16 -8.65 -2.04 -10.46
CA ILE A 16 -8.44 -1.54 -9.10
C ILE A 16 -9.76 -1.05 -8.48
N GLU A 17 -10.65 -0.42 -9.26
CA GLU A 17 -11.95 0.02 -8.74
C GLU A 17 -12.88 -1.10 -8.26
N ASP A 18 -12.64 -2.35 -8.66
CA ASP A 18 -13.45 -3.51 -8.25
C ASP A 18 -13.24 -3.86 -6.77
N GLY A 19 -12.06 -3.50 -6.23
CA GLY A 19 -11.58 -3.96 -4.92
C GLY A 19 -11.36 -2.86 -3.88
N LEU A 20 -11.81 -1.62 -4.12
CA LEU A 20 -11.51 -0.52 -3.19
C LEU A 20 -12.05 -0.78 -1.78
N PRO A 21 -11.32 -0.38 -0.72
CA PRO A 21 -11.74 -0.63 0.64
C PRO A 21 -13.04 0.08 0.99
N LYS A 22 -13.86 -0.54 1.82
CA LYS A 22 -15.00 0.09 2.47
C LYS A 22 -14.56 0.65 3.81
N THR A 23 -15.02 1.86 4.13
CA THR A 23 -14.74 2.54 5.40
C THR A 23 -15.89 3.48 5.76
N LYS A 24 -15.87 3.99 7.00
CA LYS A 24 -16.84 4.97 7.49
C LYS A 24 -16.52 6.39 7.02
N PHE A 25 -15.27 6.66 6.65
CA PHE A 25 -14.83 7.98 6.19
C PHE A 25 -15.14 8.15 4.71
N THR A 26 -15.50 9.36 4.30
CA THR A 26 -15.71 9.68 2.88
C THR A 26 -14.69 10.74 2.49
N HIS A 27 -13.56 10.28 2.00
CA HIS A 27 -12.45 11.10 1.54
C HIS A 27 -12.33 11.03 0.01
N GLN A 28 -11.57 11.97 -0.58
CA GLN A 28 -11.44 12.05 -2.03
C GLN A 28 -10.70 10.81 -2.56
N ILE A 29 -11.35 10.02 -3.42
CA ILE A 29 -10.67 8.95 -4.16
C ILE A 29 -10.11 9.53 -5.46
N VAL A 30 -8.82 9.36 -5.67
CA VAL A 30 -8.13 9.79 -6.89
C VAL A 30 -7.55 8.58 -7.62
N LYS A 31 -7.70 8.60 -8.95
CA LYS A 31 -7.27 7.53 -9.84
C LYS A 31 -6.13 8.00 -10.73
N TYR A 32 -5.06 7.20 -10.73
CA TYR A 32 -3.90 7.33 -11.58
C TYR A 32 -3.83 6.13 -12.52
N GLU A 33 -2.80 6.06 -13.37
CA GLU A 33 -2.64 4.96 -14.32
C GLU A 33 -2.40 3.62 -13.61
N GLY A 34 -1.54 3.62 -12.59
CA GLY A 34 -1.11 2.40 -11.90
C GLY A 34 -1.78 2.12 -10.55
N PHE A 35 -2.43 3.10 -9.95
CA PHE A 35 -2.96 3.00 -8.59
C PHE A 35 -4.13 3.95 -8.33
N GLN A 36 -4.82 3.73 -7.23
CA GLN A 36 -5.79 4.67 -6.67
C GLN A 36 -5.44 4.95 -5.21
N LEU A 37 -5.85 6.10 -4.70
CA LEU A 37 -5.73 6.44 -3.27
C LEU A 37 -6.98 7.14 -2.76
N SER A 38 -7.21 7.05 -1.45
CA SER A 38 -8.15 7.89 -0.69
C SER A 38 -7.35 8.96 0.04
N TYR A 39 -7.58 10.24 -0.23
CA TYR A 39 -6.80 11.34 0.33
C TYR A 39 -7.46 12.01 1.54
N ASN A 40 -6.71 12.07 2.65
CA ASN A 40 -7.13 12.64 3.91
C ASN A 40 -6.43 13.97 4.15
N GLU A 41 -7.18 15.07 3.95
CA GLU A 41 -6.71 16.44 4.13
C GLU A 41 -6.20 16.69 5.56
N GLU A 42 -6.89 16.18 6.59
CA GLU A 42 -6.49 16.40 8.00
C GLU A 42 -5.09 15.86 8.32
N ASN A 43 -4.64 14.87 7.56
CA ASN A 43 -3.32 14.26 7.74
C ASN A 43 -2.33 14.61 6.62
N GLU A 44 -2.77 15.35 5.59
CA GLU A 44 -2.01 15.68 4.38
C GLU A 44 -1.46 14.44 3.63
N GLN A 45 -2.14 13.29 3.74
CA GLN A 45 -1.68 11.98 3.26
C GLN A 45 -2.85 11.10 2.80
N ALA A 46 -2.56 10.05 2.04
CA ALA A 46 -3.57 9.04 1.75
C ALA A 46 -3.94 8.22 3.01
N ASP A 47 -5.22 7.88 3.18
CA ASP A 47 -5.68 6.85 4.13
C ASP A 47 -5.18 5.46 3.72
N TRP A 48 -5.29 5.20 2.41
CA TRP A 48 -4.85 3.97 1.77
C TRP A 48 -4.58 4.26 0.29
N THR A 49 -3.75 3.41 -0.28
CA THR A 49 -3.51 3.27 -1.72
C THR A 49 -3.85 1.83 -2.12
N ALA A 50 -4.28 1.64 -3.35
CA ALA A 50 -4.62 0.32 -3.91
C ALA A 50 -4.02 0.20 -5.31
N TYR A 51 -3.36 -0.93 -5.59
CA TYR A 51 -2.80 -1.22 -6.90
C TYR A 51 -2.71 -2.72 -7.18
N ILE A 52 -2.62 -3.07 -8.46
CA ILE A 52 -2.37 -4.45 -8.91
C ILE A 52 -0.96 -4.52 -9.47
N LEU A 53 -0.19 -5.50 -9.02
CA LEU A 53 1.15 -5.78 -9.52
C LEU A 53 1.19 -7.15 -10.17
N THR A 54 1.39 -7.18 -11.49
CA THR A 54 1.42 -8.43 -12.25
C THR A 54 2.84 -8.85 -12.61
N LYS A 55 3.04 -10.15 -12.85
CA LYS A 55 4.27 -10.70 -13.41
C LYS A 55 4.68 -10.01 -14.70
N GLN A 56 3.72 -9.65 -15.55
CA GLN A 56 3.98 -8.98 -16.82
C GLN A 56 4.49 -7.54 -16.60
N MET A 57 3.93 -6.82 -15.62
CA MET A 57 4.42 -5.50 -15.20
C MET A 57 5.86 -5.57 -14.69
N ILE A 58 6.21 -6.59 -13.88
CA ILE A 58 7.60 -6.78 -13.45
C ILE A 58 8.53 -7.04 -14.64
N LYS A 59 8.15 -7.92 -15.57
CA LYS A 59 8.94 -8.21 -16.79
C LYS A 59 9.13 -6.98 -17.69
N ASN A 60 8.14 -6.09 -17.74
CA ASN A 60 8.15 -4.89 -18.58
C ASN A 60 8.77 -3.66 -17.87
N SER A 61 9.55 -3.86 -16.80
CA SER A 61 10.12 -2.77 -15.99
C SER A 61 11.23 -1.97 -16.69
N THR A 62 10.86 -1.02 -17.54
CA THR A 62 11.78 -0.23 -18.37
C THR A 62 11.88 1.24 -17.99
N ALA A 63 10.88 1.80 -17.31
CA ALA A 63 10.85 3.22 -16.96
C ALA A 63 11.99 3.61 -16.00
N LYS A 64 12.50 4.84 -16.17
CA LYS A 64 13.58 5.39 -15.36
C LYS A 64 13.03 6.26 -14.25
N ARG A 65 13.53 6.01 -13.04
CA ARG A 65 13.20 6.79 -11.84
C ARG A 65 13.54 8.28 -12.05
N LYS A 66 12.59 9.16 -11.71
CA LYS A 66 12.71 10.61 -11.93
C LYS A 66 13.03 11.43 -10.69
N ASP A 67 12.67 10.93 -9.49
CA ASP A 67 12.88 11.65 -8.22
C ASP A 67 12.28 13.08 -8.20
N ASN A 68 11.20 13.28 -8.94
CA ASN A 68 10.51 14.57 -9.13
C ASN A 68 9.31 14.73 -8.20
N PHE A 69 9.57 14.67 -6.89
CA PHE A 69 8.57 14.90 -5.85
C PHE A 69 7.85 16.25 -6.05
N ARG A 70 6.53 16.22 -6.17
CA ARG A 70 5.72 17.41 -6.49
C ARG A 70 4.31 17.32 -5.92
N GLU A 71 3.73 18.47 -5.64
CA GLU A 71 2.33 18.58 -5.23
C GLU A 71 1.40 17.93 -6.25
N ASP A 72 0.28 17.42 -5.77
CA ASP A 72 -0.69 16.74 -6.61
C ASP A 72 -1.87 17.64 -6.95
N LYS A 73 -1.96 18.05 -8.21
CA LYS A 73 -3.03 18.93 -8.70
C LYS A 73 -4.38 18.23 -8.86
N ASN A 74 -4.44 16.91 -8.68
CA ASN A 74 -5.70 16.16 -8.72
C ASN A 74 -6.40 16.16 -7.35
N ILE A 75 -5.71 16.56 -6.29
CA ILE A 75 -6.30 16.78 -4.97
C ILE A 75 -7.05 18.10 -4.99
N ILE A 76 -8.31 18.10 -4.53
CA ILE A 76 -9.20 19.27 -4.56
C ILE A 76 -8.72 20.36 -3.60
N THR A 77 -8.15 19.92 -2.49
CA THR A 77 -7.59 20.75 -1.41
C THR A 77 -6.14 21.10 -1.77
N GLU A 78 -5.25 21.12 -0.78
CA GLU A 78 -3.82 21.14 -1.01
C GLU A 78 -3.20 19.78 -0.66
N THR A 79 -1.89 19.66 -0.93
CA THR A 79 -1.08 18.55 -0.44
C THR A 79 0.15 19.07 0.28
N ALA A 80 0.77 18.20 1.08
CA ALA A 80 2.17 18.36 1.49
C ALA A 80 3.08 18.73 0.30
N ASN A 81 4.16 19.45 0.59
CA ASN A 81 5.17 19.80 -0.41
C ASN A 81 6.59 19.50 0.08
N ASN A 82 7.58 19.72 -0.79
CA ASN A 82 8.98 19.43 -0.49
C ASN A 82 9.54 20.21 0.70
N ASN A 83 9.00 21.40 1.01
CA ASN A 83 9.47 22.19 2.15
C ASN A 83 9.02 21.59 3.48
N ASP A 84 7.89 20.89 3.53
CA ASP A 84 7.42 20.25 4.76
C ASP A 84 8.37 19.14 5.24
N TYR A 85 8.97 18.42 4.29
CA TYR A 85 9.92 17.36 4.57
C TYR A 85 11.35 17.86 4.78
N LYS A 86 11.69 19.06 4.31
CA LYS A 86 13.05 19.59 4.35
C LYS A 86 13.52 19.78 5.79
N LYS A 87 14.60 19.06 6.16
CA LYS A 87 15.19 19.06 7.52
C LYS A 87 14.23 18.56 8.62
N SER A 88 13.15 17.86 8.26
CA SER A 88 12.21 17.27 9.23
C SER A 88 12.78 16.06 9.98
N GLY A 89 13.80 15.40 9.41
CA GLY A 89 14.32 14.11 9.88
C GLY A 89 13.62 12.90 9.27
N PHE A 90 12.57 13.11 8.46
CA PHE A 90 11.81 12.07 7.77
C PHE A 90 12.12 12.02 6.28
N ASP A 91 12.03 10.82 5.72
CA ASP A 91 12.00 10.62 4.27
C ASP A 91 10.60 10.88 3.72
N ARG A 92 10.55 11.24 2.43
CA ARG A 92 9.33 11.14 1.60
C ARG A 92 9.14 9.67 1.24
N GLY A 93 8.54 8.93 2.16
CA GLY A 93 8.27 7.50 2.01
C GLY A 93 7.11 7.28 1.03
N HIS A 94 7.32 6.43 0.03
CA HIS A 94 6.26 6.10 -0.92
C HIS A 94 5.26 5.13 -0.28
N LEU A 95 3.97 5.32 -0.53
CA LEU A 95 2.95 4.31 -0.25
C LEU A 95 2.87 3.30 -1.40
N VAL A 96 2.79 3.79 -2.64
CA VAL A 96 2.98 3.02 -3.88
C VAL A 96 4.42 3.17 -4.36
N PRO A 97 5.24 2.11 -4.37
CA PRO A 97 6.66 2.22 -4.68
C PRO A 97 6.89 2.53 -6.17
N ALA A 98 7.76 3.50 -6.48
CA ALA A 98 8.12 3.82 -7.87
C ALA A 98 8.70 2.61 -8.64
N ALA A 99 9.32 1.66 -7.93
CA ALA A 99 9.87 0.44 -8.53
C ALA A 99 8.78 -0.54 -9.01
N ASP A 100 7.58 -0.49 -8.43
CA ASP A 100 6.45 -1.33 -8.80
C ASP A 100 5.76 -0.81 -10.08
N MET A 101 5.95 0.48 -10.39
CA MET A 101 5.37 1.17 -11.56
C MET A 101 6.35 1.32 -12.73
N LYS A 102 7.45 0.54 -12.75
CA LYS A 102 8.46 0.59 -13.82
C LYS A 102 7.94 0.20 -15.22
N TRP A 103 6.75 -0.36 -15.32
CA TRP A 103 6.14 -0.77 -16.58
C TRP A 103 5.54 0.38 -17.39
N SER A 104 5.35 1.56 -16.80
CA SER A 104 4.90 2.77 -17.48
C SER A 104 5.62 4.01 -16.95
N GLU A 105 6.10 4.87 -17.85
CA GLU A 105 6.75 6.12 -17.46
C GLU A 105 5.80 7.08 -16.75
N ASN A 106 4.51 7.07 -17.12
CA ASN A 106 3.50 7.92 -16.51
C ASN A 106 3.08 7.36 -15.15
N ALA A 107 2.74 6.07 -15.05
CA ALA A 107 2.48 5.43 -13.76
C ALA A 107 3.62 5.64 -12.75
N MET A 108 4.89 5.56 -13.19
CA MET A 108 6.03 5.88 -12.33
C MET A 108 6.08 7.36 -11.93
N ASP A 109 5.88 8.28 -12.88
CA ASP A 109 5.88 9.73 -12.61
C ASP A 109 4.83 10.11 -11.56
N GLU A 110 3.66 9.47 -11.63
CA GLU A 110 2.55 9.67 -10.70
C GLU A 110 2.89 9.19 -9.27
N THR A 111 3.75 8.18 -9.10
CA THR A 111 4.20 7.78 -7.74
C THR A 111 4.99 8.85 -7.00
N PHE A 112 5.49 9.89 -7.69
CA PHE A 112 6.20 11.01 -7.06
C PHE A 112 5.27 12.17 -6.65
N PHE A 113 3.95 12.02 -6.78
CA PHE A 113 3.02 12.97 -6.19
C PHE A 113 3.08 12.92 -4.65
N MET A 114 2.97 14.09 -4.02
CA MET A 114 3.02 14.21 -2.56
C MET A 114 1.80 13.56 -1.88
N SER A 115 0.69 13.37 -2.60
CA SER A 115 -0.46 12.55 -2.18
C SER A 115 -0.11 11.07 -1.92
N ASN A 116 0.96 10.56 -2.55
CA ASN A 116 1.52 9.21 -2.36
C ASN A 116 2.69 9.19 -1.35
N MET A 117 3.01 10.32 -0.72
CA MET A 117 4.11 10.43 0.24
C MET A 117 3.62 10.39 1.68
N SER A 118 4.43 9.82 2.55
CA SER A 118 4.21 9.81 3.99
C SER A 118 5.53 9.97 4.77
N PRO A 119 5.55 10.67 5.91
CA PRO A 119 6.74 10.81 6.75
C PRO A 119 7.20 9.46 7.31
N GLN A 120 8.28 8.91 6.75
CA GLN A 120 8.87 7.66 7.20
C GLN A 120 10.24 7.90 7.83
N TYR A 121 10.54 7.23 8.94
CA TYR A 121 11.90 7.25 9.49
C TYR A 121 12.89 6.63 8.49
N PRO A 122 14.11 7.18 8.34
CA PRO A 122 15.08 6.70 7.35
C PRO A 122 15.42 5.21 7.48
N ASP A 123 15.61 4.69 8.69
CA ASP A 123 15.90 3.27 8.90
C ASP A 123 14.70 2.37 8.61
N PHE A 124 13.48 2.84 8.86
CA PHE A 124 12.26 2.14 8.47
C PHE A 124 12.14 2.08 6.94
N ASN A 125 12.13 3.24 6.28
CA ASN A 125 11.92 3.37 4.83
C ASN A 125 12.98 2.60 4.02
N ARG A 126 14.25 2.89 4.31
CA ARG A 126 15.37 2.44 3.47
C ARG A 126 15.80 1.00 3.73
N LYS A 127 15.26 0.36 4.78
CA LYS A 127 15.59 -1.02 5.18
C LYS A 127 14.31 -1.86 5.33
N THR A 128 13.65 -1.84 6.48
CA THR A 128 12.50 -2.71 6.78
C THR A 128 11.43 -2.66 5.69
N TRP A 129 11.01 -1.45 5.31
CA TRP A 129 9.98 -1.22 4.30
C TRP A 129 10.46 -1.57 2.89
N LYS A 130 11.66 -1.11 2.51
CA LYS A 130 12.31 -1.49 1.24
C LYS A 130 12.41 -3.01 1.05
N ASN A 131 12.78 -3.75 2.08
CA ASN A 131 12.91 -5.22 2.01
C ASN A 131 11.55 -5.88 1.77
N LEU A 132 10.49 -5.40 2.43
CA LEU A 132 9.12 -5.86 2.18
C LEU A 132 8.69 -5.55 0.73
N GLU A 133 8.95 -4.34 0.22
CA GLU A 133 8.65 -3.97 -1.16
C GLU A 133 9.42 -4.82 -2.18
N GLU A 134 10.69 -5.15 -1.90
CA GLU A 134 11.49 -6.05 -2.74
C GLU A 134 10.89 -7.46 -2.79
N ASP A 135 10.47 -8.01 -1.65
CA ASP A 135 9.86 -9.33 -1.60
C ASP A 135 8.46 -9.36 -2.22
N ILE A 136 7.66 -8.30 -2.11
CA ILE A 136 6.38 -8.17 -2.84
C ILE A 136 6.60 -8.26 -4.35
N ARG A 137 7.62 -7.60 -4.91
CA ARG A 137 7.95 -7.74 -6.34
C ARG A 137 8.42 -9.15 -6.70
N ASN A 138 9.16 -9.82 -5.80
CA ASN A 138 9.55 -11.21 -5.99
C ASN A 138 8.32 -12.14 -5.98
N TRP A 139 7.37 -11.92 -5.07
CA TRP A 139 6.10 -12.64 -5.00
C TRP A 139 5.29 -12.43 -6.27
N ALA A 140 5.15 -11.20 -6.77
CA ALA A 140 4.46 -10.90 -8.04
C ALA A 140 5.16 -11.51 -9.27
N SER A 141 6.47 -11.80 -9.18
CA SER A 141 7.19 -12.49 -10.26
C SER A 141 6.97 -14.01 -10.26
N LYS A 142 6.83 -14.59 -9.06
CA LYS A 142 6.56 -16.01 -8.84
C LYS A 142 5.09 -16.34 -9.12
N ASN A 143 4.20 -15.56 -8.54
CA ASN A 143 2.75 -15.60 -8.73
C ASN A 143 2.38 -14.80 -9.99
N ASP A 144 1.12 -14.81 -10.41
CA ASP A 144 0.71 -14.08 -11.61
C ASP A 144 0.35 -12.62 -11.30
N SER A 145 -0.50 -12.41 -10.29
CA SER A 145 -1.07 -11.11 -9.97
C SER A 145 -1.25 -10.94 -8.46
N LEU A 146 -0.74 -9.82 -7.93
CA LEU A 146 -0.97 -9.40 -6.54
C LEU A 146 -1.86 -8.17 -6.51
N TYR A 147 -2.84 -8.15 -5.60
CA TYR A 147 -3.58 -6.96 -5.23
C TYR A 147 -3.04 -6.43 -3.92
N ILE A 148 -2.61 -5.16 -3.90
CA ILE A 148 -1.87 -4.60 -2.78
C ILE A 148 -2.56 -3.32 -2.29
N PHE A 149 -2.79 -3.27 -0.98
CA PHE A 149 -3.14 -2.06 -0.27
C PHE A 149 -1.96 -1.59 0.56
N THR A 150 -1.80 -0.27 0.71
CA THR A 150 -0.78 0.32 1.57
C THR A 150 -1.29 1.62 2.18
N GLY A 151 -1.04 1.86 3.46
CA GLY A 151 -1.42 3.12 4.09
C GLY A 151 -0.72 3.38 5.42
N PRO A 152 -0.77 4.63 5.90
CA PRO A 152 -0.38 5.00 7.25
C PRO A 152 -1.46 4.60 8.27
N TYR A 153 -1.04 4.40 9.52
CA TYR A 153 -1.92 4.35 10.67
C TYR A 153 -1.41 5.32 11.74
N PHE A 154 -2.23 6.32 12.06
CA PHE A 154 -1.82 7.43 12.90
C PHE A 154 -1.91 7.13 14.40
N GLY A 155 -2.72 6.16 14.83
CA GLY A 155 -2.90 5.83 16.24
C GLY A 155 -3.18 7.08 17.09
N ASN A 156 -2.36 7.30 18.12
CA ASN A 156 -2.42 8.50 18.96
C ASN A 156 -1.34 9.53 18.60
N SER A 157 -0.75 9.45 17.41
CA SER A 157 0.30 10.37 16.99
C SER A 157 -0.19 11.81 17.00
N THR A 158 0.58 12.68 17.64
CA THR A 158 0.39 14.14 17.63
C THR A 158 1.55 14.86 16.94
N THR A 159 2.49 14.10 16.35
CA THR A 159 3.67 14.67 15.71
C THR A 159 3.33 15.09 14.29
N THR A 160 3.72 16.31 13.92
CA THR A 160 3.55 16.86 12.56
C THR A 160 4.88 17.43 12.06
N ILE A 161 5.01 17.58 10.74
CA ILE A 161 6.16 18.22 10.09
C ILE A 161 5.71 19.31 9.13
N GLY A 162 6.59 20.28 8.91
CA GLY A 162 6.34 21.33 7.92
C GLY A 162 5.33 22.38 8.34
N LYS A 163 4.96 23.23 7.38
CA LYS A 163 3.95 24.28 7.57
C LYS A 163 2.54 23.76 7.36
N ASN A 164 2.40 22.72 6.54
CA ASN A 164 1.13 22.07 6.26
C ASN A 164 0.77 21.04 7.35
N GLU A 165 1.54 20.99 8.45
CA GLU A 165 1.30 20.09 9.59
C GLU A 165 1.13 18.61 9.21
N VAL A 166 1.92 18.13 8.23
CA VAL A 166 1.87 16.76 7.73
C VAL A 166 2.09 15.78 8.88
N LYS A 167 1.07 14.99 9.20
CA LYS A 167 1.08 14.14 10.39
C LYS A 167 2.08 12.98 10.24
N VAL A 168 2.83 12.66 11.27
CA VAL A 168 3.75 11.52 11.24
C VAL A 168 2.99 10.26 11.68
N PRO A 169 2.85 9.22 10.83
CA PRO A 169 2.17 7.98 11.22
C PRO A 169 2.94 7.23 12.31
N GLU A 170 2.21 6.52 13.17
CA GLU A 170 2.80 5.64 14.19
C GLU A 170 3.15 4.27 13.60
N TYR A 171 2.33 3.79 12.66
CA TYR A 171 2.53 2.54 11.94
C TYR A 171 2.26 2.73 10.44
N PHE A 172 2.73 1.78 9.65
CA PHE A 172 2.31 1.58 8.27
C PHE A 172 1.78 0.17 8.10
N PHE A 173 0.84 0.02 7.18
CA PHE A 173 0.33 -1.28 6.80
C PHE A 173 0.52 -1.60 5.33
N LYS A 174 0.63 -2.89 5.03
CA LYS A 174 0.33 -3.44 3.71
C LYS A 174 -0.62 -4.62 3.87
N ALA A 175 -1.64 -4.70 3.02
CA ALA A 175 -2.44 -5.91 2.82
C ALA A 175 -2.15 -6.42 1.40
N ILE A 176 -1.78 -7.69 1.27
CA ILE A 176 -1.37 -8.29 0.01
C ILE A 176 -2.24 -9.52 -0.22
N TYR A 177 -2.88 -9.57 -1.38
CA TYR A 177 -3.65 -10.71 -1.86
C TYR A 177 -2.96 -11.28 -3.09
N ASP A 178 -2.63 -12.56 -3.03
CA ASP A 178 -2.33 -13.32 -4.23
C ASP A 178 -3.65 -13.75 -4.86
N ILE A 179 -3.97 -13.11 -5.99
CA ILE A 179 -5.22 -13.31 -6.72
C ILE A 179 -5.03 -14.24 -7.92
N SER A 180 -3.93 -15.01 -7.91
CA SER A 180 -3.58 -15.96 -8.96
C SER A 180 -4.31 -17.30 -8.77
N TYR A 181 -5.00 -17.78 -9.79
CA TYR A 181 -5.57 -19.14 -9.78
C TYR A 181 -4.45 -20.19 -9.93
N PRO A 182 -4.52 -21.38 -9.28
CA PRO A 182 -5.63 -21.93 -8.49
C PRO A 182 -5.58 -21.68 -6.97
N GLU A 183 -4.50 -21.08 -6.45
CA GLU A 183 -4.30 -20.92 -5.01
C GLU A 183 -4.36 -19.43 -4.63
N TYR A 184 -5.41 -19.07 -3.91
CA TYR A 184 -5.56 -17.75 -3.33
C TYR A 184 -5.05 -17.70 -1.90
N LYS A 185 -4.34 -16.63 -1.55
CA LYS A 185 -3.85 -16.40 -0.19
C LYS A 185 -3.71 -14.91 0.06
N SER A 186 -3.78 -14.52 1.32
CA SER A 186 -3.50 -13.15 1.74
C SER A 186 -2.45 -13.11 2.84
N ILE A 187 -1.88 -11.93 3.05
CA ILE A 187 -1.04 -11.61 4.21
C ILE A 187 -1.08 -10.11 4.44
N ALA A 188 -1.06 -9.69 5.70
CA ALA A 188 -0.91 -8.30 6.06
C ALA A 188 0.35 -8.08 6.90
N PHE A 189 0.85 -6.85 6.88
CA PHE A 189 1.93 -6.38 7.74
C PHE A 189 1.48 -5.10 8.41
N PHE A 190 1.72 -4.98 9.71
CA PHE A 190 1.46 -3.77 10.48
C PHE A 190 2.73 -3.40 11.26
N ILE A 191 3.49 -2.45 10.74
CA ILE A 191 4.87 -2.21 11.15
C ILE A 191 5.02 -0.80 11.70
N LYS A 192 5.63 -0.69 12.88
CA LYS A 192 5.86 0.59 13.54
C LYS A 192 6.81 1.47 12.72
N ASN A 193 6.43 2.73 12.54
CA ASN A 193 7.27 3.75 11.92
C ASN A 193 8.30 4.23 12.96
N GLU A 194 9.48 3.63 12.97
CA GLU A 194 10.53 3.97 13.93
C GLU A 194 11.92 3.93 13.30
N ASN A 195 12.87 4.65 13.88
CA ASN A 195 14.25 4.70 13.39
C ASN A 195 15.04 3.44 13.78
N SER A 196 14.54 2.27 13.40
CA SER A 196 15.21 0.99 13.58
C SER A 196 14.92 0.04 12.43
N ALA A 197 15.93 -0.72 12.02
CA ALA A 197 15.79 -1.76 11.02
C ALA A 197 15.40 -3.08 11.68
N LYS A 198 14.35 -3.71 11.19
CA LYS A 198 13.86 -5.01 11.68
C LYS A 198 13.54 -5.90 10.49
N ASP A 199 13.54 -7.21 10.70
CA ASP A 199 13.00 -8.13 9.70
C ASP A 199 11.49 -7.91 9.63
N TYR A 200 10.97 -7.55 8.45
CA TYR A 200 9.55 -7.27 8.28
C TYR A 200 8.68 -8.52 8.53
N LYS A 201 9.25 -9.73 8.36
CA LYS A 201 8.52 -11.00 8.46
C LYS A 201 7.93 -11.25 9.85
N ILE A 202 8.52 -10.68 10.90
CA ILE A 202 8.02 -10.83 12.28
C ILE A 202 6.74 -10.04 12.55
N PHE A 203 6.35 -9.15 11.63
CA PHE A 203 5.15 -8.30 11.74
C PHE A 203 4.00 -8.78 10.85
N ALA A 204 4.09 -10.01 10.32
CA ALA A 204 3.00 -10.63 9.59
C ALA A 204 1.78 -10.81 10.51
N ILE A 205 0.62 -10.34 10.05
CA ILE A 205 -0.69 -10.51 10.70
C ILE A 205 -1.72 -10.94 9.66
N THR A 206 -2.87 -11.42 10.13
CA THR A 206 -4.00 -11.73 9.25
C THR A 206 -4.59 -10.43 8.69
N VAL A 207 -5.22 -10.50 7.53
CA VAL A 207 -5.95 -9.36 7.00
C VAL A 207 -7.10 -8.99 7.95
N ASP A 208 -7.85 -9.98 8.49
CA ASP A 208 -8.89 -9.73 9.50
C ASP A 208 -8.40 -8.88 10.69
N SER A 209 -7.15 -9.13 11.13
CA SER A 209 -6.54 -8.38 12.23
C SER A 209 -6.23 -6.95 11.80
N LEU A 210 -5.75 -6.76 10.57
CA LEU A 210 -5.48 -5.44 10.02
C LEU A 210 -6.78 -4.64 9.83
N GLU A 211 -7.84 -5.25 9.34
CA GLU A 211 -9.16 -4.64 9.21
C GLU A 211 -9.71 -4.21 10.57
N SER A 212 -9.57 -5.06 11.58
CA SER A 212 -9.93 -4.75 12.97
C SER A 212 -9.15 -3.55 13.53
N LEU A 213 -7.87 -3.40 13.16
CA LEU A 213 -7.02 -2.29 13.60
C LEU A 213 -7.34 -0.98 12.87
N THR A 214 -7.58 -1.05 11.56
CA THR A 214 -7.68 0.12 10.68
C THR A 214 -9.11 0.61 10.47
N GLY A 215 -10.09 -0.28 10.63
CA GLY A 215 -11.49 -0.03 10.28
C GLY A 215 -11.76 -0.03 8.77
N PHE A 216 -10.79 -0.45 7.95
CA PHE A 216 -11.01 -0.77 6.53
C PHE A 216 -11.54 -2.20 6.40
N ASP A 217 -12.40 -2.41 5.42
CA ASP A 217 -12.86 -3.71 4.92
C ASP A 217 -12.34 -3.79 3.47
N PHE A 218 -11.34 -4.63 3.24
CA PHE A 218 -10.58 -4.72 2.00
C PHE A 218 -11.24 -5.70 1.03
N LEU A 219 -11.26 -5.37 -0.27
CA LEU A 219 -11.95 -6.19 -1.29
C LEU A 219 -13.43 -6.54 -0.93
N PRO A 220 -14.24 -5.62 -0.36
CA PRO A 220 -15.54 -5.91 0.25
C PRO A 220 -16.60 -6.46 -0.73
N LYS A 221 -16.37 -6.31 -2.03
CA LYS A 221 -17.26 -6.76 -3.12
C LYS A 221 -16.85 -8.10 -3.71
N ILE A 222 -15.73 -8.66 -3.26
CA ILE A 222 -15.15 -9.87 -3.81
C ILE A 222 -15.66 -11.05 -3.01
N GLU A 223 -16.54 -11.84 -3.63
CA GLU A 223 -17.10 -13.04 -3.00
C GLU A 223 -15.98 -13.96 -2.50
N HIS A 224 -16.17 -14.58 -1.34
CA HIS A 224 -15.24 -15.53 -0.70
C HIS A 224 -13.84 -14.99 -0.33
N VAL A 225 -13.56 -13.69 -0.46
CA VAL A 225 -12.27 -13.12 -0.03
C VAL A 225 -11.98 -13.36 1.46
N GLU A 226 -13.01 -13.28 2.30
CA GLU A 226 -13.01 -13.62 3.73
C GLU A 226 -12.40 -14.99 4.06
N THR A 227 -12.48 -15.95 3.12
CA THR A 227 -11.95 -17.30 3.36
C THR A 227 -10.43 -17.38 3.37
N ILE A 228 -9.75 -16.35 2.82
CA ILE A 228 -8.29 -16.26 2.74
C ILE A 228 -7.70 -15.19 3.67
N GLU A 229 -8.52 -14.45 4.41
CA GLU A 229 -8.09 -13.30 5.23
C GLU A 229 -7.70 -13.68 6.66
N ASN A 230 -8.16 -14.84 7.14
CA ASN A 230 -7.94 -15.35 8.50
C ASN A 230 -6.59 -16.07 8.75
N ASN A 231 -5.68 -16.08 7.77
CA ASN A 231 -4.39 -16.77 7.87
C ASN A 231 -3.24 -15.88 7.40
N ALA A 232 -2.12 -15.92 8.11
CA ALA A 232 -0.92 -15.11 7.85
C ALA A 232 0.36 -15.96 7.84
N ASP A 233 0.34 -17.11 7.17
CA ASP A 233 1.52 -17.96 7.05
C ASP A 233 2.53 -17.40 6.04
N ILE A 234 3.48 -16.61 6.54
CA ILE A 234 4.59 -16.03 5.76
C ILE A 234 5.39 -17.10 5.00
N ASN A 235 5.41 -18.35 5.46
CA ASN A 235 6.17 -19.41 4.78
C ASN A 235 5.58 -19.77 3.42
N LYS A 236 4.28 -19.52 3.21
CA LYS A 236 3.63 -19.69 1.90
C LYS A 236 4.04 -18.63 0.87
N TRP A 237 4.77 -17.62 1.29
CA TRP A 237 5.24 -16.52 0.43
C TRP A 237 6.73 -16.66 0.07
N ASN A 238 7.46 -17.64 0.63
CA ASN A 238 8.87 -17.86 0.33
C ASN A 238 9.10 -18.56 -1.02
#